data_AF-A0A438CBF9-F1
#
_entry.id   AF-A0A438CBF9-F1
#
_cell.length_a   1.000
_cell.length_b   1.000
_cell.length_c   1.000
_cell.angle_alpha   90.00
_cell.angle_beta   90.00
_cell.angle_gamma   90.00
#
_symmetry.space_group_name_H-M   'P 1'
#
loop_
_entity.id
_entity.type
_entity.pdbx_description
1 polymer ?
#
loop_
_entity_poly.entity_id
_entity_poly.type
_entity_poly.pdbx_seq_one_letter_code
_entity_poly.pdbx_strand_id
1 'polypeptide(L)'
;MGERLRNMQQRLEVPFDGSCVEHQDALRELWSLAYPGRELPSLKSELWKEMGWQGTDPSTDFRGGGFISLENLIFFAKKYPVCFMFFLSFSFNDIT
;
A
#
# COMPACT_ATOMS: atom_id res chain seq x y z
N MET A 1 13.61 -22.61 13.15
CA MET A 1 12.36 -21.84 13.36
C MET A 1 12.59 -20.39 13.83
N GLY A 2 13.69 -20.06 14.54
CA GLY A 2 13.90 -18.71 15.10
C GLY A 2 14.41 -17.61 14.14
N GLU A 3 15.15 -17.94 13.08
CA GLU A 3 15.70 -16.92 12.15
C GLU A 3 14.62 -16.24 11.29
N ARG A 4 13.64 -17.00 10.80
CA ARG A 4 12.55 -16.44 10.00
C ARG A 4 11.69 -15.46 10.81
N LEU A 5 11.41 -15.79 12.07
CA LEU A 5 10.68 -14.90 12.97
C LEU A 5 11.48 -13.62 13.27
N ARG A 6 12.78 -13.74 13.54
CA ARG A 6 13.64 -12.57 13.79
C ARG A 6 13.77 -11.66 12.58
N ASN A 7 13.95 -12.21 11.38
CA ASN A 7 13.97 -11.43 10.14
C ASN A 7 12.62 -10.73 9.86
N MET A 8 11.49 -11.37 10.19
CA MET A 8 10.18 -10.73 10.13
C MET A 8 10.04 -9.60 11.17
N GLN A 9 10.49 -9.84 12.41
CA GLN A 9 10.44 -8.84 13.48
C GLN A 9 11.27 -7.59 13.15
N GLN A 10 12.49 -7.77 12.61
CA GLN A 10 13.32 -6.64 12.18
C GLN A 10 12.68 -5.81 11.05
N ARG A 11 11.86 -6.43 10.20
CA ARG A 11 11.15 -5.73 9.11
C ARG A 11 9.83 -5.10 9.57
N LEU A 12 9.21 -5.65 10.62
CA LEU A 12 7.99 -5.10 11.23
C LEU A 12 8.23 -3.75 11.90
N GLU A 13 9.46 -3.48 12.33
CA GLU A 13 9.83 -2.22 13.00
C GLU A 13 10.21 -1.09 12.05
N VAL A 14 10.22 -1.31 10.72
CA VAL A 14 10.54 -0.25 9.75
C VAL A 14 9.28 0.59 9.51
N PRO A 15 9.22 1.84 10.02
CA PRO A 15 8.10 2.73 9.71
C PRO A 15 8.13 3.09 8.23
N PHE A 16 6.96 3.35 7.66
CA PHE A 16 6.91 4.00 6.36
C PHE A 16 7.51 5.42 6.49
N ASP A 17 8.45 5.73 5.61
CA ASP A 17 9.12 7.02 5.52
C ASP A 17 8.87 7.61 4.13
N GLY A 18 8.06 8.67 4.08
CA GLY A 18 7.72 9.36 2.84
C GLY A 18 8.88 10.15 2.22
N SER A 19 10.02 10.29 2.91
CA SER A 19 11.24 10.91 2.37
C SER A 19 12.20 9.89 1.74
N CYS A 20 12.04 8.61 2.05
CA CYS A 20 12.81 7.50 1.49
C CYS A 20 12.31 7.14 0.09
N VAL A 21 13.23 7.14 -0.89
CA VAL A 21 12.89 6.91 -2.31
C VAL A 21 12.29 5.52 -2.51
N GLU A 22 12.84 4.51 -1.84
CA GLU A 22 12.40 3.12 -1.92
C GLU A 22 10.95 2.94 -1.44
N HIS A 23 10.58 3.64 -0.36
CA HIS A 23 9.21 3.61 0.15
C HIS A 23 8.23 4.32 -0.79
N GLN A 24 8.64 5.45 -1.37
CA GLN A 24 7.84 6.14 -2.37
C GLN A 24 7.66 5.29 -3.63
N ASP A 25 8.71 4.60 -4.09
CA ASP A 25 8.66 3.74 -5.27
C ASP A 25 7.75 2.54 -5.06
N ALA A 26 7.78 1.92 -3.89
CA ALA A 26 6.81 0.88 -3.53
C ALA A 26 5.37 1.40 -3.56
N LEU A 27 5.13 2.63 -3.07
CA LEU A 27 3.80 3.23 -3.09
C LEU A 27 3.33 3.52 -4.53
N ARG A 28 4.24 4.01 -5.39
CA ARG A 28 3.98 4.20 -6.83
C ARG A 28 3.69 2.88 -7.53
N GLU A 29 4.43 1.82 -7.18
CA GLU A 29 4.18 0.48 -7.70
C GLU A 29 2.78 -0.01 -7.33
N LEU A 30 2.39 0.12 -6.05
CA LEU A 30 1.05 -0.26 -5.60
C LEU A 30 -0.04 0.48 -6.40
N TRP A 31 0.13 1.79 -6.62
CA TRP A 31 -0.80 2.57 -7.45
C TRP A 31 -0.88 2.04 -8.88
N SER A 32 0.26 1.78 -9.51
CA SER A 32 0.31 1.28 -10.89
C SER A 32 -0.37 -0.08 -11.06
N LEU A 33 -0.32 -0.93 -10.03
CA LEU A 33 -0.98 -2.22 -9.99
C LEU A 33 -2.49 -2.08 -9.78
N ALA A 34 -2.92 -1.08 -9.02
CA ALA A 34 -4.32 -0.80 -8.73
C ALA A 34 -5.06 -0.09 -9.86
N TYR A 35 -4.40 0.85 -10.53
CA TYR A 35 -4.98 1.66 -11.59
C TYR A 35 -4.06 1.71 -12.83
N PRO A 36 -3.97 0.62 -13.59
CA PRO A 36 -3.16 0.59 -14.80
C PRO A 36 -3.57 1.70 -15.77
N GLY A 37 -2.62 2.54 -16.17
CA GLY A 37 -2.86 3.63 -17.13
C GLY A 37 -3.42 4.93 -16.56
N ARG A 38 -3.65 5.03 -15.24
CA ARG A 38 -3.85 6.35 -14.59
C ARG A 38 -2.51 7.00 -14.28
N GLU A 39 -2.50 8.33 -14.30
CA GLU A 39 -1.33 9.11 -13.85
C GLU A 39 -1.01 8.80 -12.39
N LEU A 40 0.27 8.79 -12.08
CA LEU A 40 0.76 8.59 -10.72
C LEU A 40 0.45 9.84 -9.88
N PRO A 41 -0.28 9.71 -8.76
CA PRO A 41 -0.53 10.82 -7.87
C PRO A 41 0.75 11.29 -7.19
N SER A 42 0.77 12.55 -6.78
CA SER A 42 1.72 13.03 -5.77
C SER A 42 1.57 12.24 -4.46
N LEU A 43 2.65 12.19 -3.67
CA LEU A 43 2.67 11.51 -2.36
C LEU A 43 1.51 11.92 -1.45
N LYS A 44 1.06 13.17 -1.55
CA LYS A 44 -0.17 13.65 -0.94
C LYS A 44 -1.16 14.02 -2.02
N SER A 45 -2.31 13.36 -2.06
CA SER A 45 -3.34 13.53 -3.09
C SER A 45 -4.70 13.00 -2.62
N GLU A 46 -5.78 13.62 -3.07
CA GLU A 46 -7.15 13.12 -2.85
C GLU A 46 -7.39 11.77 -3.55
N LEU A 47 -6.61 11.47 -4.60
CA LEU A 47 -6.67 10.20 -5.32
C LEU A 47 -6.36 8.98 -4.44
N TRP A 48 -5.64 9.18 -3.33
CA TRP A 48 -5.42 8.12 -2.36
C TRP A 48 -6.73 7.70 -1.66
N LYS A 49 -7.64 8.63 -1.40
CA LYS A 49 -8.94 8.29 -0.81
C LYS A 49 -9.79 7.43 -1.75
N GLU A 50 -9.66 7.64 -3.06
CA GLU A 50 -10.28 6.75 -4.05
C GLU A 50 -9.76 5.31 -3.88
N MET A 51 -8.49 5.11 -3.61
CA MET A 51 -7.95 3.77 -3.32
C MET A 51 -8.42 3.16 -1.98
N GLY A 52 -9.08 3.95 -1.12
CA GLY A 52 -9.56 3.52 0.20
C GLY A 52 -8.66 3.95 1.37
N TRP A 53 -7.67 4.82 1.15
CA TRP A 53 -6.85 5.38 2.23
C TRP A 53 -7.65 6.37 3.08
N GLN A 54 -7.38 6.44 4.39
CA GLN A 54 -8.15 7.30 5.31
C GLN A 54 -7.98 8.80 5.00
N GLY A 55 -6.82 9.18 4.47
CA GLY A 55 -6.48 10.57 4.18
C GLY A 55 -5.86 10.76 2.79
N THR A 56 -5.43 11.99 2.53
CA THR A 56 -4.64 12.30 1.32
C THR A 56 -3.20 11.83 1.42
N ASP A 57 -2.75 11.44 2.60
CA ASP A 57 -1.39 11.06 2.90
C ASP A 57 -1.35 9.59 3.37
N PRO A 58 -1.05 8.64 2.48
CA PRO A 58 -1.07 7.21 2.78
C PRO A 58 -0.01 6.82 3.82
N SER A 59 0.98 7.67 4.12
CA SER A 59 1.93 7.42 5.21
C SER A 59 1.23 7.23 6.57
N THR A 60 0.06 7.86 6.76
CA THR A 60 -0.69 7.80 8.01
C THR A 60 -1.36 6.45 8.25
N ASP A 61 -1.72 5.73 7.18
CA ASP A 61 -2.35 4.41 7.21
C ASP A 61 -1.32 3.30 7.55
N PHE A 62 -0.04 3.51 7.24
CA PHE A 62 1.04 2.56 7.54
C PHE A 62 1.62 2.69 8.96
N ARG A 63 1.10 3.56 9.83
CA ARG A 63 1.65 3.76 11.19
C ARG A 63 1.62 2.50 12.07
N GLY A 64 0.59 1.66 11.92
CA GLY A 64 0.47 0.42 12.69
C GLY A 64 1.24 -0.76 12.09
N GLY A 65 1.26 -0.86 10.76
CA GLY A 65 1.84 -2.00 10.02
C GLY A 65 3.22 -1.77 9.43
N GLY A 66 3.75 -0.55 9.47
CA GLY A 66 5.04 -0.17 8.91
C GLY A 66 5.13 -0.39 7.39
N PHE A 67 6.36 -0.29 6.86
CA PHE A 67 6.63 -0.48 5.44
C PHE A 67 6.27 -1.90 4.95
N ILE A 68 6.41 -2.92 5.80
CA ILE A 68 6.05 -4.30 5.44
C ILE A 68 4.57 -4.46 5.07
N SER A 69 3.68 -3.64 5.62
CA SER A 69 2.27 -3.66 5.23
C SER A 69 2.04 -3.22 3.78
N LEU A 70 2.81 -2.23 3.30
CA LEU A 70 2.84 -1.82 1.89
C LEU A 70 3.39 -2.94 1.01
N GLU A 71 4.50 -3.58 1.41
CA GLU A 71 5.06 -4.72 0.68
C GLU A 71 4.06 -5.89 0.56
N ASN A 72 3.30 -6.16 1.61
CA ASN A 72 2.27 -7.20 1.61
C ASN A 72 1.11 -6.87 0.66
N LEU A 73 0.69 -5.59 0.58
CA LEU A 73 -0.33 -5.15 -0.37
C LEU A 73 0.14 -5.31 -1.82
N ILE A 74 1.38 -4.93 -2.11
CA ILE A 74 2.00 -5.12 -3.43
C ILE A 74 2.07 -6.60 -3.77
N PHE A 75 2.48 -7.45 -2.82
CA PHE A 75 2.51 -8.89 -3.01
C PHE A 75 1.12 -9.45 -3.30
N PHE A 76 0.09 -9.01 -2.57
CA PHE A 76 -1.29 -9.41 -2.81
C PHE A 76 -1.77 -9.00 -4.21
N ALA A 77 -1.50 -7.76 -4.62
CA ALA A 77 -1.82 -7.24 -5.95
C ALA A 77 -1.15 -8.02 -7.08
N LYS A 78 0.14 -8.36 -6.94
CA LYS A 78 0.90 -9.14 -7.93
C LYS A 78 0.46 -10.59 -8.00
N LYS A 79 0.20 -11.22 -6.84
CA LYS A 79 -0.07 -12.66 -6.77
C LYS A 79 -1.52 -13.01 -7.07
N TYR A 80 -2.46 -12.13 -6.71
CA TYR A 80 -3.90 -12.35 -6.85
C TYR A 80 -4.58 -11.12 -7.47
N PRO A 81 -4.22 -10.73 -8.71
CA PRO A 81 -4.68 -9.47 -9.31
C PRO A 81 -6.20 -9.38 -9.44
N VAL A 82 -6.88 -10.49 -9.75
CA VAL A 82 -8.35 -10.51 -9.83
C VAL A 82 -8.98 -10.23 -8.46
N CYS A 83 -8.50 -10.91 -7.41
CA CYS A 83 -9.00 -10.67 -6.04
C CYS A 83 -8.69 -9.26 -5.56
N PHE A 84 -7.52 -8.74 -5.90
CA PHE A 84 -7.13 -7.37 -5.56
C PHE A 84 -8.02 -6.32 -6.24
N MET A 85 -8.34 -6.50 -7.52
CA MET A 85 -9.29 -5.64 -8.23
C MET A 85 -10.70 -5.72 -7.63
N PHE A 86 -11.18 -6.92 -7.29
CA PHE A 86 -12.46 -7.08 -6.60
C PHE A 86 -12.47 -6.40 -5.23
N PHE A 87 -11.38 -6.53 -4.46
CA PHE A 87 -11.22 -5.88 -3.16
C PHE A 87 -11.31 -4.35 -3.28
N LEU A 88 -10.61 -3.76 -4.25
CA LEU A 88 -10.70 -2.33 -4.53
C LEU A 88 -12.11 -1.93 -4.97
N SER A 89 -12.73 -2.68 -5.88
CA SER A 89 -14.07 -2.38 -6.41
C SER A 89 -15.20 -2.48 -5.38
N PHE A 90 -15.10 -3.35 -4.38
CA PHE A 90 -16.10 -3.47 -3.32
C PHE A 90 -16.00 -2.31 -2.32
N SER A 91 -14.78 -1.82 -2.04
CA SER A 91 -14.58 -0.65 -1.18
C SER A 91 -15.26 0.62 -1.71
N PHE A 92 -15.63 0.67 -3.00
CA PHE A 92 -16.30 1.81 -3.63
C PHE A 92 -17.83 1.79 -3.57
N ASN A 93 -18.48 0.63 -3.39
CA ASN A 93 -19.93 0.49 -3.60
C ASN A 93 -20.77 0.34 -2.32
N ASP A 94 -20.17 0.26 -1.12
CA ASP A 94 -20.90 0.05 0.15
C ASP A 94 -20.94 1.29 1.09
N ILE A 95 -20.72 2.51 0.57
CA ILE A 95 -20.94 3.77 1.34
C ILE A 95 -21.81 4.79 0.56
N THR A 96 -22.82 4.31 -0.16
CA THR A 96 -23.93 5.15 -0.65
C THR A 96 -25.27 4.53 -0.30
#